data_AF-A0A3D3QHU6-F1
#
_entry.id   AF-A0A3D3QHU6-F1
#
_cell.length_a   1.000
_cell.length_b   1.000
_cell.length_c   1.000
_cell.angle_alpha   90.00
_cell.angle_beta   90.00
_cell.angle_gamma   90.00
#
_symmetry.space_group_name_H-M   'P 1'
#
loop_
_entity.id
_entity.type
_entity.pdbx_description
1 polymer ?
#
loop_
_entity_poly.entity_id
_entity_poly.type
_entity_poly.pdbx_seq_one_letter_code
_entity_poly.pdbx_strand_id
1 'polypeptide(L)'
;MSARILQRATLYVLGLEDPAGGSVPPYYKIGITTDTVAKRIRQLQTGNPYRIVALHTFEIEGAEIVEQNLHRVYAQNRRVLEWFELSDAELAAVLQSAKDLKDDIEALVVEVRDLDQQYSNDTMLNPTAEATDLHLQAVTLEGHKTQNSLRIATIRSSLASITGTTRGIQGITQVSITNPSPGFSRRELKSANPDLYNDYLTIPEFKVSMKVLDKPTPGNYPNLVADKKQAAAAAPNVDPKDVTHDKESRTTDAVQLHSEYIDLVSQGGAIDRDLLLVKMKLKTLCGQARGIDGIFEYVREDRMTFDEDSFEADNPTLYSQFTVQMQPQRRFAVMKSRDY
;
A
#
# COMPACT_ATOMS: atom_id res chain seq x y z
N MET A 1 -2.06 -1.07 11.21
CA MET A 1 -2.21 0.17 10.42
C MET A 1 -1.21 1.16 10.98
N SER A 2 -0.58 2.01 10.16
CA SER A 2 0.25 3.09 10.69
C SER A 2 -0.66 4.14 11.35
N ALA A 3 -0.27 4.69 12.51
CA ALA A 3 -1.03 5.78 13.16
C ALA A 3 -1.30 6.97 12.23
N ARG A 4 -0.45 7.15 11.20
CA ARG A 4 -0.60 8.17 10.16
C ARG A 4 -1.87 8.01 9.32
N ILE A 5 -2.27 6.78 8.99
CA ILE A 5 -3.39 6.54 8.06
C ILE A 5 -4.73 7.01 8.63
N LEU A 6 -4.83 7.04 9.97
CA LEU A 6 -6.00 7.49 10.70
C LEU A 6 -5.99 9.00 10.92
N GLN A 7 -4.94 9.75 10.59
CA GLN A 7 -4.85 11.17 10.93
C GLN A 7 -5.81 12.04 10.12
N ARG A 8 -6.20 13.16 10.72
CA ARG A 8 -6.94 14.22 10.03
C ARG A 8 -6.05 14.90 8.99
N ALA A 9 -6.59 15.15 7.81
CA ALA A 9 -5.96 16.00 6.81
C ALA A 9 -7.00 16.60 5.86
N THR A 10 -6.57 17.57 5.05
CA THR A 10 -7.37 18.09 3.93
C THR A 10 -7.12 17.24 2.70
N LEU A 11 -8.14 16.55 2.19
CA LEU A 11 -8.16 16.01 0.83
C LEU A 11 -8.49 17.14 -0.14
N TYR A 12 -7.75 17.26 -1.23
CA TYR A 12 -7.98 18.24 -2.27
C TYR A 12 -8.14 17.58 -3.64
N VAL A 13 -8.93 18.22 -4.49
CA VAL A 13 -8.96 18.01 -5.93
C VAL A 13 -8.56 19.32 -6.60
N LEU A 14 -7.41 19.32 -7.27
CA LEU A 14 -6.91 20.48 -8.01
C LEU A 14 -7.22 20.33 -9.50
N GLY A 15 -7.49 21.45 -10.16
CA GLY A 15 -7.62 21.56 -11.60
C GLY A 15 -6.59 22.53 -12.18
N LEU A 16 -6.69 22.73 -13.49
CA LEU A 16 -5.88 23.67 -14.25
C LEU A 16 -6.78 24.79 -14.78
N GLU A 17 -6.25 26.00 -14.86
CA GLU A 17 -6.83 27.13 -15.57
C GLU A 17 -5.75 27.75 -16.47
N ASP A 18 -6.12 28.14 -17.69
CA ASP A 18 -5.23 28.90 -18.56
C ASP A 18 -5.28 30.38 -18.15
N PRO A 19 -4.15 30.99 -17.73
CA PRO A 19 -4.10 32.42 -17.41
C PRO A 19 -4.55 33.33 -18.57
N ALA A 20 -4.44 32.86 -19.81
CA ALA A 20 -4.90 33.58 -21.00
C ALA A 20 -6.38 33.31 -21.36
N GLY A 21 -7.09 32.50 -20.57
CA GLY A 21 -8.49 32.15 -20.81
C GLY A 21 -8.72 31.08 -21.89
N GLY A 22 -7.67 30.38 -22.31
CA GLY A 22 -7.75 29.25 -23.22
C GLY A 22 -8.23 27.95 -22.57
N SER A 23 -8.27 26.87 -23.36
CA SER A 23 -8.60 25.54 -22.88
C SER A 23 -7.41 24.89 -22.17
N VAL A 24 -7.71 24.11 -21.14
CA VAL A 24 -6.73 23.27 -20.44
C VAL A 24 -7.03 21.80 -20.67
N PRO A 25 -6.02 20.92 -20.55
CA PRO A 25 -6.28 19.48 -20.44
C PRO A 25 -7.17 19.18 -19.22
N PRO A 26 -8.09 18.20 -19.30
CA PRO A 26 -8.98 17.81 -18.20
C PRO A 26 -8.23 16.95 -17.17
N TYR A 27 -7.12 17.48 -16.65
CA TYR A 27 -6.26 16.82 -15.68
C TYR A 27 -6.54 17.33 -14.28
N TYR A 28 -6.79 16.38 -13.38
CA TYR A 28 -7.13 16.65 -11.99
C TYR A 28 -6.13 15.97 -11.07
N LYS A 29 -5.66 16.70 -10.07
CA LYS A 29 -4.78 16.15 -9.04
C LYS A 29 -5.57 15.82 -7.80
N ILE A 30 -5.51 14.56 -7.35
CA ILE A 30 -6.12 14.10 -6.11
C ILE A 30 -5.01 13.87 -5.09
N GLY A 31 -5.04 14.55 -3.95
CA GLY A 31 -4.04 14.36 -2.91
C GLY A 31 -4.49 14.88 -1.55
N ILE A 32 -3.63 14.71 -0.54
CA ILE A 32 -3.87 15.15 0.83
C ILE A 32 -2.78 16.10 1.34
N THR A 33 -3.12 16.91 2.32
CA THR A 33 -2.16 17.77 3.04
C THR A 33 -2.59 17.95 4.50
N THR A 34 -1.62 17.92 5.42
CA THR A 34 -1.83 18.33 6.82
C THR A 34 -1.55 19.83 7.04
N ASP A 35 -0.97 20.49 6.03
CA ASP A 35 -0.84 21.95 5.93
C ASP A 35 -1.95 22.49 5.00
N THR A 36 -1.88 23.74 4.61
CA THR A 36 -2.84 24.40 3.71
C THR A 36 -2.72 23.94 2.25
N VAL A 37 -3.88 23.81 1.58
CA VAL A 37 -3.95 23.54 0.14
C VAL A 37 -3.24 24.62 -0.67
N ALA A 38 -3.29 25.90 -0.23
CA ALA A 38 -2.56 26.99 -0.88
C ALA A 38 -1.04 26.81 -0.87
N LYS A 39 -0.45 26.29 0.21
CA LYS A 39 0.98 25.95 0.25
C LYS A 39 1.29 24.80 -0.70
N ARG A 40 0.41 23.79 -0.79
CA ARG A 40 0.58 22.68 -1.73
C ARG A 40 0.49 23.13 -3.19
N ILE A 41 -0.45 24.02 -3.53
CA ILE A 41 -0.54 24.65 -4.85
C ILE A 41 0.76 25.38 -5.19
N ARG A 42 1.29 26.22 -4.28
CA ARG A 42 2.57 26.93 -4.51
C ARG A 42 3.74 25.99 -4.79
N GLN A 43 3.82 24.86 -4.07
CA GLN A 43 4.86 23.85 -4.32
C GLN A 43 4.74 23.23 -5.72
N LEU A 44 3.51 22.98 -6.18
CA LEU A 44 3.24 22.32 -7.46
C LEU A 44 3.26 23.27 -8.66
N GLN A 45 3.09 24.57 -8.44
CA GLN A 45 3.01 25.58 -9.49
C GLN A 45 4.34 25.80 -10.23
N THR A 46 5.47 25.52 -9.57
CA THR A 46 6.81 25.80 -10.13
C THR A 46 7.02 24.99 -11.42
N GLY A 47 7.23 25.68 -12.53
CA GLY A 47 7.42 25.05 -13.85
C GLY A 47 6.14 24.60 -14.55
N ASN A 48 4.95 24.82 -13.98
CA ASN A 48 3.68 24.56 -14.64
C ASN A 48 3.19 25.83 -15.36
N PRO A 49 2.96 25.80 -16.69
CA PRO A 49 2.46 26.96 -17.44
C PRO A 49 0.99 27.29 -17.14
N TYR A 50 0.20 26.33 -16.66
CA TYR A 50 -1.19 26.55 -16.26
C TYR A 50 -1.27 26.95 -14.78
N ARG A 51 -2.26 27.77 -14.44
CA ARG A 51 -2.57 28.08 -13.05
C ARG A 51 -3.22 26.87 -12.40
N ILE A 52 -2.66 26.40 -11.29
CA ILE A 52 -3.26 25.33 -10.49
C ILE A 52 -4.27 25.95 -9.53
N VAL A 53 -5.51 25.46 -9.55
CA VAL A 53 -6.59 25.93 -8.67
C VAL A 53 -7.18 24.79 -7.85
N ALA A 54 -7.61 25.09 -6.63
CA ALA A 54 -8.38 24.13 -5.83
C ALA A 54 -9.83 24.14 -6.30
N LEU A 55 -10.32 23.01 -6.79
CA LEU A 55 -11.71 22.85 -7.18
C LEU A 55 -12.57 22.42 -5.99
N HIS A 56 -12.05 21.47 -5.21
CA HIS A 56 -12.73 20.92 -4.04
C HIS A 56 -11.73 20.61 -2.94
N THR A 57 -12.16 20.77 -1.69
CA THR A 57 -11.40 20.43 -0.50
C THR A 57 -12.32 19.84 0.56
N PHE A 58 -11.87 18.78 1.21
CA PHE A 58 -12.59 18.10 2.28
C PHE A 58 -11.65 17.97 3.48
N GLU A 59 -12.07 18.43 4.65
CA GLU A 59 -11.45 18.00 5.91
C GLU A 59 -11.98 16.61 6.23
N ILE A 60 -11.08 15.64 6.45
CA ILE A 60 -11.45 14.24 6.66
C ILE A 60 -10.60 13.66 7.79
N GLU A 61 -11.26 13.00 8.75
CA GLU A 61 -10.60 12.08 9.67
C GLU A 61 -10.18 10.81 8.90
N GLY A 62 -8.88 10.52 8.83
CA GLY A 62 -8.37 9.41 8.04
C GLY A 62 -8.31 9.72 6.53
N ALA A 63 -7.96 10.94 6.16
CA ALA A 63 -7.91 11.39 4.76
C ALA A 63 -7.06 10.49 3.84
N GLU A 64 -6.00 9.87 4.37
CA GLU A 64 -5.16 8.93 3.62
C GLU A 64 -5.93 7.67 3.20
N ILE A 65 -6.94 7.23 3.96
CA ILE A 65 -7.82 6.11 3.58
C ILE A 65 -8.59 6.48 2.31
N VAL A 66 -9.20 7.67 2.30
CA VAL A 66 -10.02 8.16 1.19
C VAL A 66 -9.16 8.37 -0.05
N GLU A 67 -8.03 9.07 0.09
CA GLU A 67 -7.11 9.33 -1.02
C GLU A 67 -6.59 8.05 -1.67
N GLN A 68 -6.10 7.11 -0.87
CA GLN A 68 -5.59 5.85 -1.39
C GLN A 68 -6.68 5.01 -2.05
N ASN A 69 -7.92 5.05 -1.55
CA ASN A 69 -9.04 4.36 -2.20
C ASN A 69 -9.34 4.97 -3.56
N LEU A 70 -9.53 6.29 -3.66
CA LEU A 70 -9.79 6.98 -4.93
C LEU A 70 -8.67 6.69 -5.94
N HIS A 71 -7.42 6.76 -5.47
CA HIS A 71 -6.25 6.47 -6.27
C HIS A 71 -6.27 5.08 -6.91
N ARG A 72 -6.72 4.05 -6.17
CA ARG A 72 -6.79 2.68 -6.67
C ARG A 72 -8.03 2.50 -7.55
N VAL A 73 -9.21 2.91 -7.09
CA VAL A 73 -10.48 2.73 -7.83
C VAL A 73 -10.43 3.40 -9.20
N TYR A 74 -9.90 4.63 -9.26
CA TYR A 74 -9.77 5.39 -10.52
C TYR A 74 -8.39 5.21 -11.17
N ALA A 75 -7.69 4.10 -10.92
CA ALA A 75 -6.36 3.86 -11.49
C ALA A 75 -6.36 3.83 -13.04
N GLN A 76 -7.48 3.49 -13.68
CA GLN A 76 -7.62 3.52 -15.13
C GLN A 76 -7.53 4.94 -15.71
N ASN A 77 -7.99 5.94 -14.95
CA ASN A 77 -7.93 7.35 -15.32
C ASN A 77 -6.58 7.99 -14.96
N ARG A 78 -5.70 7.27 -14.25
CA ARG A 78 -4.43 7.82 -13.77
C ARG A 78 -3.45 7.99 -14.93
N ARG A 79 -2.99 9.24 -15.11
CA ARG A 79 -1.99 9.62 -16.11
C ARG A 79 -0.57 9.55 -15.60
N VAL A 80 -0.22 10.38 -14.62
CA VAL A 80 1.14 10.43 -14.08
C VAL A 80 1.10 10.80 -12.61
N LEU A 81 1.78 10.02 -11.78
CA LEU A 81 1.80 10.19 -10.33
C LEU A 81 0.38 10.19 -9.71
N GLU A 82 -0.11 11.37 -9.34
CA GLU A 82 -1.41 11.62 -8.68
C GLU A 82 -2.34 12.45 -9.59
N TRP A 83 -2.02 12.57 -10.88
CA TRP A 83 -2.84 13.26 -11.87
C TRP A 83 -3.70 12.26 -12.65
N PHE A 84 -4.96 12.61 -12.85
CA PHE A 84 -5.98 11.81 -13.48
C PHE A 84 -6.61 12.59 -14.64
N GLU A 85 -6.89 11.90 -15.73
CA GLU A 85 -7.72 12.43 -16.82
C GLU A 85 -9.17 11.98 -16.61
N LEU A 86 -10.06 12.94 -16.36
CA LEU A 86 -11.44 12.66 -16.00
C LEU A 86 -12.37 13.52 -16.86
N SER A 87 -13.42 12.93 -17.38
CA SER A 87 -14.59 13.67 -17.85
C SER A 87 -15.32 14.35 -16.68
N ASP A 88 -16.20 15.30 -16.97
CA ASP A 88 -17.01 15.97 -15.94
C ASP A 88 -17.84 14.96 -15.11
N ALA A 89 -18.35 13.91 -15.76
CA ALA A 89 -19.09 12.85 -15.09
C ALA A 89 -18.20 12.01 -14.16
N GLU A 90 -16.98 11.68 -14.59
CA GLU A 90 -16.02 10.95 -13.76
C GLU A 90 -15.50 11.80 -12.60
N LEU A 91 -15.26 13.09 -12.82
CA LEU A 91 -14.90 14.02 -11.75
C LEU A 91 -16.02 14.10 -10.70
N ALA A 92 -17.27 14.25 -11.13
CA ALA A 92 -18.42 14.22 -10.22
C ALA A 92 -18.49 12.90 -9.44
N ALA A 93 -18.24 11.76 -10.09
CA ALA A 93 -18.21 10.46 -9.44
C ALA A 93 -17.07 10.35 -8.41
N VAL A 94 -15.87 10.86 -8.71
CA VAL A 94 -14.74 10.91 -7.77
C VAL A 94 -15.10 11.71 -6.52
N LEU A 95 -15.70 12.89 -6.69
CA LEU A 95 -16.09 13.77 -5.59
C LEU A 95 -17.18 13.14 -4.73
N GLN A 96 -18.16 12.49 -5.36
CA GLN A 96 -19.21 11.76 -4.65
C GLN A 96 -18.61 10.58 -3.87
N SER A 97 -17.74 9.79 -4.49
CA SER A 97 -17.09 8.65 -3.83
C SER A 97 -16.19 9.09 -2.66
N ALA A 98 -15.53 10.24 -2.77
CA ALA A 98 -14.76 10.84 -1.69
C ALA A 98 -15.65 11.21 -0.50
N LYS A 99 -16.80 11.83 -0.78
CA LYS A 99 -17.79 12.24 0.22
C LYS A 99 -18.42 11.03 0.91
N ASP A 100 -18.88 10.04 0.15
CA ASP A 100 -19.51 8.83 0.69
C ASP A 100 -18.54 8.09 1.61
N LEU A 101 -17.30 7.89 1.16
CA LEU A 101 -16.31 7.19 1.98
C LEU A 101 -15.89 8.00 3.21
N LYS A 102 -15.79 9.33 3.11
CA LYS A 102 -15.58 10.21 4.28
C LYS A 102 -16.69 9.97 5.30
N ASP A 103 -17.94 10.06 4.88
CA ASP A 103 -19.10 9.95 5.76
C ASP A 103 -19.19 8.53 6.39
N ASP A 104 -18.78 7.48 5.66
CA ASP A 104 -18.69 6.11 6.16
C ASP A 104 -17.61 5.89 7.23
N ILE A 105 -16.47 6.61 7.15
CA ILE A 105 -15.30 6.32 7.99
C ILE A 105 -15.10 7.26 9.17
N GLU A 106 -15.60 8.50 9.12
CA GLU A 106 -15.16 9.55 10.05
C GLU A 106 -15.32 9.17 11.53
N ALA A 107 -16.50 8.69 11.91
CA ALA A 107 -16.76 8.26 13.29
C ALA A 107 -15.90 7.05 13.69
N LEU A 108 -15.80 6.05 12.81
CA LEU A 108 -15.01 4.84 13.05
C LEU A 108 -13.52 5.16 13.19
N VAL A 109 -12.99 6.08 12.39
CA VAL A 109 -11.58 6.47 12.42
C VAL A 109 -11.23 7.14 13.74
N VAL A 110 -12.09 8.03 14.26
CA VAL A 110 -11.88 8.68 15.55
C VAL A 110 -11.84 7.64 16.66
N GLU A 111 -12.84 6.76 16.73
CA GLU A 111 -12.90 5.72 17.76
C GLU A 111 -11.72 4.75 17.69
N VAL A 112 -11.38 4.26 16.49
CA VAL A 112 -10.25 3.35 16.29
C VAL A 112 -8.91 4.02 16.60
N ARG A 113 -8.76 5.32 16.32
CA ARG A 113 -7.55 6.08 16.66
C ARG A 113 -7.35 6.18 18.17
N ASP A 114 -8.44 6.35 18.93
CA ASP A 114 -8.39 6.38 20.39
C ASP A 114 -8.10 4.99 20.96
N LEU A 115 -8.73 3.94 20.41
CA LEU A 115 -8.44 2.55 20.80
C LEU A 115 -7.00 2.14 20.48
N ASP A 116 -6.47 2.52 19.32
CA ASP A 116 -5.09 2.24 18.89
C ASP A 116 -4.03 2.93 19.76
N GLN A 117 -4.41 3.73 20.76
CA GLN A 117 -3.50 4.35 21.76
C GLN A 117 -3.61 3.71 23.15
N GLN A 118 -4.49 2.72 23.33
CA GLN A 118 -4.76 2.09 24.62
C GLN A 118 -4.31 0.65 24.62
N TYR A 119 -3.68 0.22 25.72
CA TYR A 119 -3.31 -1.18 25.91
C TYR A 119 -4.54 -2.08 25.86
N SER A 120 -4.42 -3.23 25.19
CA SER A 120 -5.41 -4.29 25.32
C SER A 120 -5.31 -4.91 26.71
N ASN A 121 -6.45 -5.17 27.34
CA ASN A 121 -6.51 -6.03 28.52
C ASN A 121 -6.50 -7.52 28.11
N ASP A 122 -6.42 -8.44 29.07
CA ASP A 122 -6.36 -9.89 28.81
C ASP A 122 -7.73 -10.54 28.53
N THR A 123 -8.80 -9.74 28.43
CA THR A 123 -10.15 -10.27 28.16
C THR A 123 -10.25 -10.74 26.71
N MET A 124 -10.82 -11.93 26.51
CA MET A 124 -11.34 -12.39 25.22
C MET A 124 -12.87 -12.34 25.27
N LEU A 125 -13.50 -11.61 24.36
CA LEU A 125 -14.96 -11.53 24.30
C LEU A 125 -15.55 -12.78 23.65
N ASN A 126 -16.74 -13.17 24.07
CA ASN A 126 -17.52 -14.17 23.34
C ASN A 126 -18.06 -13.57 22.04
N PRO A 127 -18.12 -14.35 20.94
CA PRO A 127 -18.64 -13.86 19.68
C PRO A 127 -20.13 -13.49 19.80
N THR A 128 -20.48 -12.29 19.33
CA THR A 128 -21.86 -11.86 19.13
C THR A 128 -22.30 -12.19 17.70
N ALA A 129 -23.61 -12.13 17.42
CA ALA A 129 -24.12 -12.30 16.06
C ALA A 129 -23.51 -11.26 15.09
N GLU A 130 -23.47 -10.00 15.50
CA GLU A 130 -22.86 -8.92 14.72
C GLU A 130 -21.37 -9.16 14.44
N ALA A 131 -20.62 -9.57 15.47
CA ALA A 131 -19.19 -9.84 15.30
C ALA A 131 -18.94 -11.04 14.38
N THR A 132 -19.81 -12.06 14.44
CA THR A 132 -19.77 -13.25 13.56
C THR A 132 -20.05 -12.86 12.11
N ASP A 133 -21.05 -12.01 11.86
CA ASP A 133 -21.38 -11.53 10.51
C ASP A 133 -20.24 -10.69 9.91
N LEU A 134 -19.65 -9.80 10.71
CA LEU A 134 -18.48 -9.02 10.30
C LEU A 134 -17.26 -9.91 10.04
N HIS A 135 -17.05 -10.96 10.85
CA HIS A 135 -15.99 -11.93 10.62
C HIS A 135 -16.18 -12.68 9.29
N LEU A 136 -17.38 -13.17 9.00
CA LEU A 136 -17.66 -13.84 7.73
C LEU A 136 -17.42 -12.92 6.52
N GLN A 137 -17.80 -11.65 6.62
CA GLN A 137 -17.48 -10.63 5.62
C GLN A 137 -15.96 -10.44 5.47
N ALA A 138 -15.23 -10.32 6.58
CA ALA A 138 -13.78 -10.16 6.57
C ALA A 138 -13.06 -11.37 5.95
N VAL A 139 -13.48 -12.59 6.28
CA VAL A 139 -12.95 -13.85 5.73
C VAL A 139 -13.17 -13.90 4.22
N THR A 140 -14.36 -13.53 3.75
CA THR A 140 -14.70 -13.46 2.32
C THR A 140 -13.80 -12.46 1.59
N LEU A 141 -13.66 -11.24 2.15
CA LEU A 141 -12.82 -10.17 1.58
C LEU A 141 -11.32 -10.52 1.59
N GLU A 142 -10.81 -11.18 2.63
CA GLU A 142 -9.43 -11.72 2.66
C GLU A 142 -9.22 -12.79 1.57
N GLY A 143 -10.25 -13.60 1.30
CA GLY A 143 -10.26 -14.54 0.18
C GLY A 143 -10.16 -13.83 -1.18
N HIS A 144 -11.00 -12.82 -1.42
CA HIS A 144 -10.93 -12.01 -2.65
C HIS A 144 -9.57 -11.31 -2.80
N LYS A 145 -9.04 -10.74 -1.71
CA LYS A 145 -7.72 -10.11 -1.70
C LYS A 145 -6.60 -11.09 -2.07
N THR A 146 -6.68 -12.32 -1.56
CA THR A 146 -5.73 -13.40 -1.87
C THR A 146 -5.80 -13.77 -3.35
N GLN A 147 -6.99 -14.00 -3.90
CA GLN A 147 -7.18 -14.29 -5.33
C GLN A 147 -6.65 -13.16 -6.22
N ASN A 148 -6.99 -11.90 -5.90
CA ASN A 148 -6.53 -10.73 -6.64
C ASN A 148 -5.00 -10.62 -6.63
N SER A 149 -4.37 -10.86 -5.48
CA SER A 149 -2.91 -10.85 -5.33
C SER A 149 -2.22 -11.94 -6.15
N LEU A 150 -2.83 -13.13 -6.25
CA LEU A 150 -2.32 -14.21 -7.10
C LEU A 150 -2.40 -13.84 -8.58
N ARG A 151 -3.54 -13.29 -9.04
CA ARG A 151 -3.71 -12.81 -10.42
C ARG A 151 -2.72 -11.69 -10.77
N ILE A 152 -2.53 -10.72 -9.88
CA ILE A 152 -1.50 -9.67 -10.03
C ILE A 152 -0.10 -10.30 -10.17
N ALA A 153 0.23 -11.29 -9.34
CA ALA A 153 1.54 -11.96 -9.43
C ALA A 153 1.74 -12.71 -10.75
N THR A 154 0.69 -13.33 -11.29
CA THR A 154 0.70 -13.97 -12.62
C THR A 154 1.00 -12.93 -13.70
N ILE A 155 0.22 -11.85 -13.77
CA ILE A 155 0.42 -10.79 -14.79
C ILE A 155 1.80 -10.15 -14.67
N ARG A 156 2.26 -9.87 -13.43
CA ARG A 156 3.61 -9.35 -13.20
C ARG A 156 4.69 -10.28 -13.75
N SER A 157 4.51 -11.60 -13.64
CA SER A 157 5.46 -12.58 -14.17
C SER A 157 5.43 -12.62 -15.70
N SER A 158 4.25 -12.57 -16.31
CA SER A 158 4.09 -12.48 -17.77
C SER A 158 4.75 -11.21 -18.34
N LEU A 159 4.52 -10.05 -17.71
CA LEU A 159 5.16 -8.80 -18.08
C LEU A 159 6.68 -8.84 -17.86
N ALA A 160 7.16 -9.51 -16.82
CA ALA A 160 8.58 -9.72 -16.58
C ALA A 160 9.23 -10.62 -17.67
N SER A 161 8.48 -11.61 -18.18
CA SER A 161 8.90 -12.44 -19.31
C SER A 161 9.09 -11.62 -20.57
N ILE A 162 8.13 -10.75 -20.91
CA ILE A 162 8.23 -9.84 -22.07
C ILE A 162 9.38 -8.84 -21.88
N THR A 163 9.54 -8.32 -20.66
CA THR A 163 10.61 -7.36 -20.33
C THR A 163 12.00 -7.95 -20.54
N GLY A 164 12.18 -9.25 -20.28
CA GLY A 164 13.45 -9.94 -20.45
C GLY A 164 14.60 -9.24 -19.71
N THR A 165 15.69 -8.98 -20.42
CA THR A 165 16.91 -8.34 -19.91
C THR A 165 16.88 -6.81 -19.97
N THR A 166 15.81 -6.18 -20.45
CA THR A 166 15.78 -4.72 -20.65
C THR A 166 15.47 -3.91 -19.38
N ARG A 167 15.54 -2.57 -19.47
CA ARG A 167 15.10 -1.63 -18.43
C ARG A 167 13.58 -1.54 -18.28
N GLY A 168 12.81 -2.34 -19.01
CA GLY A 168 11.36 -2.34 -18.98
C GLY A 168 10.75 -2.17 -20.36
N ILE A 169 9.43 -2.21 -20.40
CA ILE A 169 8.60 -1.94 -21.57
C ILE A 169 8.15 -0.48 -21.49
N GLN A 170 8.27 0.28 -22.57
CA GLN A 170 7.92 1.71 -22.61
C GLN A 170 6.53 1.97 -22.02
N GLY A 171 6.47 2.74 -20.92
CA GLY A 171 5.22 3.12 -20.23
C GLY A 171 4.51 2.01 -19.45
N ILE A 172 5.03 0.77 -19.43
CA ILE A 172 4.36 -0.39 -18.81
C ILE A 172 5.16 -0.99 -17.66
N THR A 173 6.46 -1.23 -17.86
CA THR A 173 7.32 -1.77 -16.80
C THR A 173 8.60 -0.95 -16.63
N GLN A 174 9.21 -1.08 -15.47
CA GLN A 174 10.49 -0.47 -15.16
C GLN A 174 11.35 -1.48 -14.40
N VAL A 175 12.60 -1.58 -14.84
CA VAL A 175 13.66 -2.31 -14.13
C VAL A 175 14.69 -1.32 -13.63
N SER A 176 14.95 -1.34 -12.33
CA SER A 176 16.06 -0.63 -11.70
C SER A 176 17.03 -1.60 -11.05
N ILE A 177 18.31 -1.22 -11.01
CA ILE A 177 19.34 -1.95 -10.28
C ILE A 177 19.62 -1.18 -9.00
N THR A 178 19.49 -1.83 -7.85
CA THR A 178 19.83 -1.19 -6.58
C THR A 178 21.33 -1.01 -6.48
N ASN A 179 21.76 0.13 -5.94
CA ASN A 179 23.13 0.31 -5.48
C ASN A 179 23.19 -0.11 -4.00
N PRO A 180 23.68 -1.32 -3.68
CA PRO A 180 23.66 -1.81 -2.31
C PRO A 180 24.70 -1.10 -1.44
N SER A 181 24.32 -0.80 -0.21
CA SER A 181 25.27 -0.46 0.87
C SER A 181 25.46 -1.67 1.79
N PRO A 182 26.56 -1.74 2.55
CA PRO A 182 26.63 -2.64 3.70
C PRO A 182 25.43 -2.41 4.62
N GLY A 183 24.96 -3.48 5.25
CA GLY A 183 23.89 -3.40 6.24
C GLY A 183 24.08 -4.43 7.33
N PHE A 184 23.85 -4.02 8.57
CA PHE A 184 23.89 -4.91 9.72
C PHE A 184 22.75 -5.94 9.68
N SER A 185 23.10 -7.21 9.87
CA SER A 185 22.18 -8.34 9.80
C SER A 185 21.75 -8.78 11.20
N ARG A 186 20.73 -8.11 11.76
CA ARG A 186 20.04 -8.52 13.00
C ARG A 186 19.66 -10.00 13.02
N ARG A 187 19.26 -10.52 11.85
CA ARG A 187 18.88 -11.93 11.66
C ARG A 187 20.06 -12.87 11.87
N GLU A 188 21.24 -12.55 11.33
CA GLU A 188 22.43 -13.37 11.48
C GLU A 188 22.97 -13.32 12.90
N LEU A 189 23.00 -12.13 13.52
CA LEU A 189 23.32 -12.01 14.95
C LEU A 189 22.39 -12.88 15.78
N LYS A 190 21.07 -12.74 15.60
CA LYS A 190 20.08 -13.54 16.34
C LYS A 190 20.26 -15.04 16.13
N SER A 191 20.63 -15.47 14.93
CA SER A 191 20.85 -16.89 14.62
C SER A 191 22.14 -17.42 15.23
N ALA A 192 23.19 -16.60 15.31
CA ALA A 192 24.50 -16.99 15.82
C ALA A 192 24.58 -16.87 17.35
N ASN A 193 23.98 -15.84 17.93
CA ASN A 193 23.96 -15.57 19.37
C ASN A 193 22.59 -14.98 19.80
N PRO A 194 21.59 -15.84 20.02
CA PRO A 194 20.25 -15.41 20.43
C PRO A 194 20.23 -14.66 21.76
N ASP A 195 21.05 -15.06 22.73
CA ASP A 195 21.07 -14.47 24.07
C ASP A 195 21.58 -13.04 24.01
N LEU A 196 22.74 -12.82 23.37
CA LEU A 196 23.26 -11.48 23.14
C LEU A 196 22.27 -10.62 22.33
N TYR A 197 21.60 -11.19 21.32
CA TYR A 197 20.57 -10.44 20.60
C TYR A 197 19.43 -10.00 21.53
N ASN A 198 19.00 -10.86 22.44
CA ASN A 198 17.92 -10.57 23.38
C ASN A 198 18.33 -9.52 24.42
N ASP A 199 19.60 -9.48 24.84
CA ASP A 199 20.13 -8.46 25.77
C ASP A 199 19.97 -7.04 25.21
N TYR A 200 19.92 -6.89 23.88
CA TYR A 200 19.73 -5.61 23.19
C TYR A 200 18.29 -5.36 22.71
N LEU A 201 17.31 -6.16 23.15
CA LEU A 201 15.88 -5.84 22.98
C LEU A 201 15.42 -4.86 24.06
N THR A 202 15.86 -3.61 23.98
CA THR A 202 15.70 -2.62 25.05
C THR A 202 14.83 -1.42 24.69
N ILE A 203 14.58 -1.16 23.41
CA ILE A 203 13.78 -0.01 22.98
C ILE A 203 12.29 -0.41 22.93
N PRO A 204 11.43 0.12 23.81
CA PRO A 204 10.01 -0.17 23.76
C PRO A 204 9.35 0.52 22.57
N GLU A 205 8.62 -0.23 21.76
CA GLU A 205 7.74 0.28 20.70
C GLU A 205 6.31 -0.14 21.00
N PHE A 206 5.41 0.84 21.17
CA PHE A 206 3.98 0.55 21.31
C PHE A 206 3.44 0.01 19.99
N LYS A 207 2.98 -1.24 19.99
CA LYS A 207 2.60 -1.96 18.78
C LYS A 207 1.12 -2.33 18.78
N VAL A 208 0.46 -1.98 17.67
CA VAL A 208 -0.90 -2.40 17.37
C VAL A 208 -0.89 -3.55 16.37
N SER A 209 -1.43 -4.70 16.76
CA SER A 209 -1.61 -5.89 15.93
C SER A 209 -3.08 -6.27 15.84
N MET A 210 -3.51 -6.71 14.65
CA MET A 210 -4.84 -7.27 14.46
C MET A 210 -4.80 -8.45 13.49
N LYS A 211 -5.67 -9.43 13.70
CA LYS A 211 -5.74 -10.63 12.88
C LYS A 211 -7.18 -11.11 12.74
N VAL A 212 -7.63 -11.25 11.50
CA VAL A 212 -8.86 -12.00 11.17
C VAL A 212 -8.49 -13.49 11.19
N LEU A 213 -9.19 -14.26 12.01
CA LEU A 213 -8.97 -15.70 12.14
C LEU A 213 -9.66 -16.47 11.00
N ASP A 214 -9.21 -17.69 10.73
CA ASP A 214 -9.76 -18.61 9.72
C ASP A 214 -9.90 -18.07 8.30
N LYS A 215 -9.06 -17.07 7.95
CA LYS A 215 -9.05 -16.52 6.60
C LYS A 215 -8.45 -17.49 5.58
N PRO A 216 -8.92 -17.48 4.32
CA PRO A 216 -8.34 -18.30 3.26
C PRO A 216 -6.86 -17.97 3.02
N THR A 217 -6.11 -18.98 2.64
CA THR A 217 -4.71 -18.90 2.24
C THR A 217 -4.57 -19.20 0.74
N PRO A 218 -3.41 -18.96 0.11
CA PRO A 218 -3.20 -19.34 -1.28
C PRO A 218 -3.52 -20.82 -1.58
N GLY A 219 -3.34 -21.73 -0.60
CA GLY A 219 -3.64 -23.15 -0.75
C GLY A 219 -5.13 -23.44 -1.02
N ASN A 220 -6.02 -22.53 -0.66
CA ASN A 220 -7.46 -22.62 -0.97
C ASN A 220 -7.78 -22.33 -2.45
N TYR A 221 -6.79 -21.86 -3.24
CA TYR A 221 -6.97 -21.47 -4.64
C TYR A 221 -5.93 -22.16 -5.55
N PRO A 222 -5.93 -23.50 -5.65
CA PRO A 222 -4.86 -24.27 -6.30
C PRO A 222 -4.64 -23.90 -7.78
N ASN A 223 -5.72 -23.59 -8.52
CA ASN A 223 -5.60 -23.19 -9.94
C ASN A 223 -4.82 -21.87 -10.09
N LEU A 224 -5.17 -20.85 -9.29
CA LEU A 224 -4.44 -19.56 -9.32
C LEU A 224 -2.98 -19.70 -8.87
N VAL A 225 -2.70 -20.62 -7.94
CA VAL A 225 -1.33 -20.94 -7.53
C VAL A 225 -0.57 -21.62 -8.67
N ALA A 226 -1.20 -22.54 -9.40
CA ALA A 226 -0.62 -23.19 -10.56
C ALA A 226 -0.33 -22.18 -11.68
N ASP A 227 -1.28 -21.30 -12.01
CA ASP A 227 -1.11 -20.25 -13.02
C ASP A 227 0.06 -19.32 -12.68
N LYS A 228 0.13 -18.86 -11.42
CA LYS A 228 1.23 -18.04 -10.92
C LYS A 228 2.57 -18.77 -11.08
N LYS A 229 2.63 -20.05 -10.72
CA LYS A 229 3.85 -20.85 -10.80
C LYS A 229 4.30 -21.05 -12.25
N GLN A 230 3.36 -21.32 -13.16
CA GLN A 230 3.63 -21.46 -14.59
C GLN A 230 4.17 -20.15 -15.17
N ALA A 231 3.52 -19.01 -14.91
CA ALA A 231 3.97 -17.71 -15.38
C ALA A 231 5.35 -17.32 -14.79
N ALA A 232 5.60 -17.62 -13.51
CA ALA A 232 6.89 -17.38 -12.88
C ALA A 232 8.01 -18.24 -13.47
N ALA A 233 7.72 -19.48 -13.87
CA ALA A 233 8.69 -20.37 -14.51
C ALA A 233 9.04 -19.94 -15.94
N ALA A 234 8.13 -19.24 -16.63
CA ALA A 234 8.38 -18.68 -17.95
C ALA A 234 9.21 -17.39 -17.91
N ALA A 235 9.17 -16.64 -16.80
CA ALA A 235 9.94 -15.41 -16.65
C ALA A 235 11.44 -15.71 -16.48
N PRO A 236 12.34 -15.04 -17.23
CA PRO A 236 13.77 -15.30 -17.14
C PRO A 236 14.34 -14.80 -15.81
N ASN A 237 15.27 -15.57 -15.25
CA ASN A 237 16.11 -15.10 -14.16
C ASN A 237 17.26 -14.26 -14.75
N VAL A 238 17.25 -12.95 -14.47
CA VAL A 238 18.20 -11.99 -15.06
C VAL A 238 19.08 -11.41 -13.95
N ASP A 239 20.39 -11.64 -14.06
CA ASP A 239 21.37 -11.05 -13.16
C ASP A 239 21.39 -9.51 -13.33
N PRO A 240 21.55 -8.72 -12.26
CA PRO A 240 21.71 -7.27 -12.37
C PRO A 240 22.69 -6.78 -13.44
N LYS A 241 23.79 -7.51 -13.66
CA LYS A 241 24.82 -7.15 -14.65
C LYS A 241 24.38 -7.38 -16.10
N ASP A 242 23.39 -8.26 -16.31
CA ASP A 242 22.89 -8.63 -17.62
C ASP A 242 21.73 -7.71 -18.07
N VAL A 243 21.35 -6.72 -17.25
CA VAL A 243 20.31 -5.76 -17.59
C VAL A 243 20.83 -4.73 -18.59
N THR A 244 20.31 -4.73 -19.81
CA THR A 244 20.65 -3.76 -20.87
C THR A 244 20.09 -2.38 -20.55
N HIS A 245 20.56 -1.32 -21.21
CA HIS A 245 20.07 0.05 -20.96
C HIS A 245 18.74 0.37 -21.67
N ASP A 246 18.41 -0.37 -22.72
CA ASP A 246 17.27 -0.10 -23.58
C ASP A 246 15.94 -0.49 -22.93
N LYS A 247 14.85 -0.02 -23.52
CA LYS A 247 13.49 -0.45 -23.20
C LYS A 247 12.85 -1.13 -24.39
N GLU A 248 12.08 -2.18 -24.13
CA GLU A 248 11.25 -2.83 -25.13
C GLU A 248 10.13 -1.90 -25.62
N SER A 249 9.81 -1.99 -26.91
CA SER A 249 8.63 -1.36 -27.47
C SER A 249 7.35 -2.02 -26.95
N ARG A 250 6.25 -1.26 -26.92
CA ARG A 250 4.94 -1.79 -26.55
C ARG A 250 4.45 -2.76 -27.62
N THR A 251 4.06 -3.97 -27.19
CA THR A 251 3.30 -4.92 -28.01
C THR A 251 1.83 -4.90 -27.61
N THR A 252 0.94 -5.41 -28.48
CA THR A 252 -0.49 -5.56 -28.17
C THR A 252 -0.69 -6.36 -26.88
N ASP A 253 0.04 -7.48 -26.73
CA ASP A 253 -0.04 -8.34 -25.55
C ASP A 253 0.42 -7.63 -24.28
N ALA A 254 1.51 -6.85 -24.33
CA ALA A 254 1.99 -6.10 -23.18
C ALA A 254 0.97 -5.03 -22.74
N VAL A 255 0.33 -4.34 -23.70
CA VAL A 255 -0.72 -3.35 -23.43
C VAL A 255 -1.96 -3.99 -22.81
N GLN A 256 -2.35 -5.17 -23.30
CA GLN A 256 -3.48 -5.92 -22.75
C GLN A 256 -3.20 -6.37 -21.31
N LEU A 257 -2.04 -7.00 -21.06
CA LEU A 257 -1.62 -7.40 -19.71
C LEU A 257 -1.54 -6.21 -18.74
N HIS A 258 -1.07 -5.06 -19.20
CA HIS A 258 -1.03 -3.86 -18.38
C HIS A 258 -2.44 -3.35 -18.04
N SER A 259 -3.36 -3.39 -19.01
CA SER A 259 -4.76 -3.01 -18.79
C SER A 259 -5.41 -3.87 -17.71
N GLU A 260 -5.24 -5.19 -17.81
CA GLU A 260 -5.72 -6.17 -16.83
C GLU A 260 -5.06 -5.98 -15.45
N TYR A 261 -3.77 -5.65 -15.41
CA TYR A 261 -3.09 -5.31 -14.17
C TYR A 261 -3.74 -4.10 -13.48
N ILE A 262 -4.03 -3.03 -14.22
CA ILE A 262 -4.68 -1.83 -13.67
C ILE A 262 -6.10 -2.14 -13.19
N ASP A 263 -6.84 -3.02 -13.89
CA ASP A 263 -8.17 -3.47 -13.45
C ASP A 263 -8.09 -4.21 -12.10
N LEU A 264 -7.12 -5.10 -11.94
CA LEU A 264 -6.89 -5.79 -10.67
C LEU A 264 -6.42 -4.83 -9.55
N VAL A 265 -5.68 -3.77 -9.89
CA VAL A 265 -5.34 -2.71 -8.92
C VAL A 265 -6.59 -1.98 -8.46
N SER A 266 -7.51 -1.65 -9.39
CA SER A 266 -8.78 -1.02 -9.07
C SER A 266 -9.68 -1.91 -8.20
N GLN A 267 -9.86 -3.17 -8.60
CA GLN A 267 -10.60 -4.17 -7.82
C GLN A 267 -10.00 -4.36 -6.41
N GLY A 268 -8.66 -4.42 -6.33
CA GLY A 268 -7.94 -4.48 -5.07
C GLY A 268 -8.20 -3.27 -4.16
N GLY A 269 -8.36 -2.08 -4.74
CA GLY A 269 -8.72 -0.86 -4.02
C GLY A 269 -10.09 -0.92 -3.36
N ALA A 270 -11.10 -1.49 -4.05
CA ALA A 270 -12.43 -1.70 -3.49
C ALA A 270 -12.39 -2.75 -2.36
N ILE A 271 -11.72 -3.89 -2.59
CA ILE A 271 -11.56 -4.95 -1.57
C ILE A 271 -10.86 -4.42 -0.32
N ASP A 272 -9.78 -3.65 -0.48
CA ASP A 272 -9.01 -3.11 0.64
C ASP A 272 -9.83 -2.09 1.46
N ARG A 273 -10.66 -1.27 0.81
CA ARG A 273 -11.57 -0.34 1.49
C ARG A 273 -12.60 -1.09 2.34
N ASP A 274 -13.30 -2.04 1.75
CA ASP A 274 -14.36 -2.78 2.44
C ASP A 274 -13.77 -3.61 3.59
N LEU A 275 -12.61 -4.23 3.37
CA LEU A 275 -11.90 -4.99 4.40
C LEU A 275 -11.40 -4.09 5.54
N LEU A 276 -10.95 -2.87 5.23
CA LEU A 276 -10.57 -1.89 6.23
C LEU A 276 -11.77 -1.47 7.10
N LEU A 277 -12.91 -1.16 6.48
CA LEU A 277 -14.15 -0.82 7.17
C LEU A 277 -14.60 -1.93 8.13
N VAL A 278 -14.66 -3.16 7.65
CA VAL A 278 -15.05 -4.32 8.48
C VAL A 278 -14.06 -4.52 9.63
N LYS A 279 -12.75 -4.36 9.40
CA LYS A 279 -11.74 -4.46 10.45
C LYS A 279 -11.87 -3.34 11.49
N MET A 280 -12.19 -2.11 11.08
CA MET A 280 -12.44 -1.02 12.02
C MET A 280 -13.66 -1.31 12.89
N LYS A 281 -14.76 -1.83 12.30
CA LYS A 281 -15.94 -2.26 13.06
C LYS A 281 -15.63 -3.40 14.04
N LEU A 282 -14.81 -4.38 13.65
CA LEU A 282 -14.37 -5.44 14.57
C LEU A 282 -13.51 -4.88 15.70
N LYS A 283 -12.66 -3.88 15.44
CA LYS A 283 -11.89 -3.20 16.49
C LYS A 283 -12.80 -2.45 17.47
N THR A 284 -13.82 -1.73 16.99
CA THR A 284 -14.76 -1.01 17.87
C THR A 284 -15.54 -1.99 18.75
N LEU A 285 -16.00 -3.12 18.19
CA LEU A 285 -16.64 -4.19 18.97
C LEU A 285 -15.71 -4.82 20.03
N CYS A 286 -14.40 -4.88 19.78
CA CYS A 286 -13.43 -5.36 20.78
C CYS A 286 -13.27 -4.37 21.94
N GLY A 287 -13.33 -3.07 21.67
CA GLY A 287 -12.93 -2.04 22.63
C GLY A 287 -11.54 -2.29 23.20
N GLN A 288 -11.42 -2.38 24.53
CA GLN A 288 -10.16 -2.68 25.21
C GLN A 288 -9.81 -4.17 25.29
N ALA A 289 -10.69 -5.08 24.86
CA ALA A 289 -10.40 -6.51 24.86
C ALA A 289 -9.23 -6.86 23.91
N ARG A 290 -8.60 -8.01 24.15
CA ARG A 290 -7.54 -8.58 23.30
C ARG A 290 -8.07 -9.16 22.00
N GLY A 291 -9.38 -9.37 21.91
CA GLY A 291 -10.05 -9.92 20.75
C GLY A 291 -11.44 -10.46 21.06
N ILE A 292 -11.99 -11.15 20.08
CA ILE A 292 -13.24 -11.90 20.16
C ILE A 292 -12.92 -13.34 19.77
N ASP A 293 -13.28 -14.26 20.67
CA ASP A 293 -12.87 -15.66 20.59
C ASP A 293 -13.27 -16.31 19.27
N GLY A 294 -12.35 -17.06 18.67
CA GLY A 294 -12.53 -17.75 17.40
C GLY A 294 -12.64 -16.87 16.15
N ILE A 295 -12.72 -15.53 16.25
CA ILE A 295 -12.96 -14.68 15.06
C ILE A 295 -11.90 -13.60 14.81
N PHE A 296 -11.41 -12.91 15.85
CA PHE A 296 -10.60 -11.70 15.66
C PHE A 296 -9.67 -11.44 16.85
N GLU A 297 -8.37 -11.29 16.58
CA GLU A 297 -7.40 -10.82 17.56
C GLU A 297 -7.12 -9.33 17.33
N TYR A 298 -7.02 -8.57 18.42
CA TYR A 298 -6.67 -7.15 18.41
C TYR A 298 -5.83 -6.84 19.65
N VAL A 299 -4.51 -6.86 19.48
CA VAL A 299 -3.51 -6.74 20.55
C VAL A 299 -2.81 -5.39 20.46
N ARG A 300 -2.72 -4.69 21.59
CA ARG A 300 -2.07 -3.38 21.73
C ARG A 300 -1.18 -3.42 22.95
N GLU A 301 0.12 -3.56 22.72
CA GLU A 301 1.11 -3.81 23.76
C GLU A 301 2.48 -3.26 23.38
N ASP A 302 3.35 -3.08 24.38
CA ASP A 302 4.74 -2.75 24.14
C ASP A 302 5.46 -3.96 23.57
N ARG A 303 6.24 -3.72 22.53
CA ARG A 303 7.16 -4.69 21.96
C ARG A 303 8.56 -4.13 22.02
N MET A 304 9.45 -4.87 22.66
CA MET A 304 10.87 -4.52 22.63
C MET A 304 11.45 -4.71 21.24
N THR A 305 12.19 -3.70 20.79
CA THR A 305 12.91 -3.67 19.54
C THR A 305 14.40 -3.64 19.80
N PHE A 306 15.16 -4.13 18.83
CA PHE A 306 16.61 -4.23 18.94
C PHE A 306 17.26 -2.85 18.85
N ASP A 307 18.01 -2.49 19.89
CA ASP A 307 18.81 -1.29 20.00
C ASP A 307 20.13 -1.46 19.25
N GLU A 308 20.08 -1.14 17.96
CA GLU A 308 21.23 -1.28 17.08
C GLU A 308 22.35 -0.30 17.42
N ASP A 309 22.01 0.91 17.86
CA ASP A 309 22.97 1.97 18.17
C ASP A 309 23.78 1.60 19.42
N SER A 310 23.12 1.14 20.49
CA SER A 310 23.82 0.65 21.69
C SER A 310 24.63 -0.61 21.38
N PHE A 311 24.11 -1.53 20.57
CA PHE A 311 24.85 -2.73 20.17
C PHE A 311 26.12 -2.39 19.38
N GLU A 312 26.06 -1.45 18.44
CA GLU A 312 27.22 -0.98 17.68
C GLU A 312 28.26 -0.32 18.59
N ALA A 313 27.82 0.52 19.53
CA ALA A 313 28.71 1.21 20.46
C ALA A 313 29.44 0.25 21.42
N ASP A 314 28.72 -0.73 21.98
CA ASP A 314 29.27 -1.70 22.92
C ASP A 314 30.09 -2.81 22.25
N ASN A 315 29.70 -3.20 21.03
CA ASN A 315 30.26 -4.36 20.32
C ASN A 315 30.69 -4.04 18.87
N PRO A 316 31.55 -3.03 18.63
CA PRO A 316 31.86 -2.56 17.28
C PRO A 316 32.47 -3.64 16.37
N THR A 317 33.24 -4.58 16.93
CA THR A 317 33.81 -5.69 16.17
C THR A 317 32.74 -6.70 15.74
N LEU A 318 31.80 -7.06 16.63
CA LEU A 318 30.70 -7.96 16.29
C LEU A 318 29.73 -7.27 15.31
N TYR A 319 29.46 -5.98 15.50
CA TYR A 319 28.68 -5.19 14.56
C TYR A 319 29.26 -5.27 13.14
N SER A 320 30.57 -5.05 13.01
CA SER A 320 31.27 -5.20 11.73
C SER A 320 31.20 -6.63 11.19
N GLN A 321 31.36 -7.65 12.04
CA GLN A 321 31.26 -9.06 11.64
C GLN A 321 29.90 -9.42 11.04
N PHE A 322 28.81 -8.88 11.58
CA PHE A 322 27.44 -9.09 11.10
C PHE A 322 26.97 -8.03 10.10
N THR A 323 27.85 -7.12 9.69
CA THR A 323 27.58 -6.17 8.61
C THR A 323 27.91 -6.82 7.27
N VAL A 324 26.88 -7.11 6.48
CA VAL A 324 27.03 -7.85 5.23
C VAL A 324 27.00 -6.89 4.05
N GLN A 325 27.93 -7.06 3.12
CA GLN A 325 27.86 -6.38 1.83
C GLN A 325 26.69 -6.93 1.04
N MET A 326 25.66 -6.11 0.87
CA MET A 326 24.51 -6.47 0.05
C MET A 326 24.93 -6.54 -1.42
N GLN A 327 24.37 -7.50 -2.16
CA GLN A 327 24.59 -7.61 -3.60
C GLN A 327 23.58 -6.74 -4.36
N PRO A 328 23.93 -6.20 -5.54
CA PRO A 328 22.98 -5.49 -6.38
C PRO A 328 21.76 -6.39 -6.66
N GLN A 329 20.57 -5.80 -6.70
CA GLN A 329 19.32 -6.52 -6.98
C GLN A 329 18.60 -5.87 -8.15
N ARG A 330 18.09 -6.71 -9.05
CA ARG A 330 17.16 -6.32 -10.11
C ARG A 330 15.78 -6.10 -9.50
N ARG A 331 15.28 -4.87 -9.54
CA ARG A 331 13.94 -4.48 -9.06
C ARG A 331 13.01 -4.30 -10.25
N PHE A 332 11.95 -5.08 -10.29
CA PHE A 332 10.92 -5.04 -11.34
C PHE A 332 9.63 -4.40 -10.83
N ALA A 333 9.20 -3.33 -11.50
CA ALA A 333 7.95 -2.64 -11.25
C ALA A 333 7.05 -2.64 -12.50
N VAL A 334 5.74 -2.77 -12.28
CA VAL A 334 4.72 -2.50 -13.30
C VAL A 334 4.16 -1.11 -12.98
N MET A 335 4.02 -0.27 -13.99
CA MET A 335 3.50 1.07 -13.85
C MET A 335 2.03 1.01 -13.38
N LYS A 336 1.60 2.02 -12.64
CA LYS A 336 0.23 2.10 -12.08
C LYS A 336 -0.66 3.05 -12.87
N SER A 337 -0.14 3.58 -13.97
CA SER A 337 -0.75 4.63 -14.78
C SER A 337 -0.51 4.34 -16.26
N ARG A 338 -1.34 4.94 -17.11
CA ARG A 338 -1.21 4.85 -18.57
C ARG A 338 -0.66 6.17 -19.11
N ASP A 339 0.66 6.23 -19.13
CA ASP A 339 1.41 7.40 -19.61
C ASP A 339 1.52 7.43 -21.15
N TYR A 340 0.65 6.71 -21.88
CA TYR A 340 0.91 6.31 -23.26
C TYR A 340 -0.31 6.15 -24.17
#